data_AF-A0A7W0KCM1-F1
#
_entry.id   AF-A0A7W0KCM1-F1
#
_cell.length_a   1.000
_cell.length_b   1.000
_cell.length_c   1.000
_cell.angle_alpha   90.00
_cell.angle_beta   90.00
_cell.angle_gamma   90.00
#
_symmetry.space_group_name_H-M   'P 1'
#
loop_
_entity.id
_entity.type
_entity.pdbx_description
1 polymer ?
#
loop_
_entity_poly.entity_id
_entity_poly.type
_entity_poly.pdbx_seq_one_letter_code
_entity_poly.pdbx_strand_id
1 'polypeptide(L)'
;MTILYVDLEHDRVLDDAVAGDTHRTRRDAAQARLAEAAGELCDVLRFDDVTIDRIRSLAPSAMVISGNTADWSEYDVATLAGLVETIQAAPVPILGICGGHQLIGQAHGATWGPLGPVLDGATDPHPHFAPGLRKERGFLPIDVDRSSP
;
A
#
# COMPACT_ATOMS: atom_id res chain seq x y z
N MET A 1 -16.91 -10.18 -10.93
CA MET A 1 -15.97 -10.31 -9.80
C MET A 1 -15.61 -8.89 -9.37
N THR A 2 -15.16 -8.72 -8.12
CA THR A 2 -14.79 -7.41 -7.57
C THR A 2 -13.37 -7.50 -7.03
N ILE A 3 -12.56 -6.48 -7.26
CA ILE A 3 -11.30 -6.28 -6.58
C ILE A 3 -11.58 -5.48 -5.31
N LEU A 4 -10.91 -5.83 -4.22
CA LEU A 4 -10.99 -5.07 -2.99
C LEU A 4 -9.78 -4.14 -2.84
N TYR A 5 -10.01 -2.83 -2.87
CA TYR A 5 -9.03 -1.82 -2.51
C TYR A 5 -9.04 -1.58 -0.99
N VAL A 6 -7.95 -1.91 -0.33
CA VAL A 6 -7.77 -1.67 1.10
C VAL A 6 -7.10 -0.31 1.30
N ASP A 7 -7.85 0.65 1.85
CA ASP A 7 -7.36 1.97 2.21
C ASP A 7 -6.61 1.91 3.55
N LEU A 8 -5.29 2.04 3.48
CA LEU A 8 -4.35 1.94 4.60
C LEU A 8 -4.18 3.27 5.36
N GLU A 9 -4.83 4.36 4.95
CA GLU A 9 -4.54 5.67 5.51
C GLU A 9 -5.06 5.84 6.96
N HIS A 10 -4.22 6.47 7.78
CA HIS A 10 -4.45 6.70 9.20
C HIS A 10 -5.48 7.80 9.46
N ASP A 11 -6.25 7.68 10.55
CA ASP A 11 -7.31 8.63 10.93
C ASP A 11 -6.82 10.07 11.01
N ARG A 12 -5.61 10.30 11.53
CA ARG A 12 -4.98 11.65 11.55
C ARG A 12 -5.02 12.34 10.19
N VAL A 13 -4.75 11.62 9.10
CA VAL A 13 -4.76 12.19 7.75
C VAL A 13 -6.20 12.39 7.28
N LEU A 14 -7.10 11.46 7.59
CA LEU A 14 -8.50 11.53 7.19
C LEU A 14 -9.28 12.64 7.89
N ASP A 15 -8.94 12.91 9.14
CA ASP A 15 -9.54 13.92 10.01
C ASP A 15 -9.04 15.33 9.69
N ASP A 16 -7.88 15.46 9.03
CA ASP A 16 -7.40 16.73 8.50
C ASP A 16 -8.24 17.16 7.30
N ALA A 17 -8.76 18.39 7.32
CA ALA A 17 -9.67 18.87 6.29
C ALA A 17 -9.05 18.88 4.87
N VAL A 18 -7.77 19.22 4.76
CA VAL A 18 -7.09 19.39 3.47
C VAL A 18 -6.45 18.07 3.03
N ALA A 19 -5.70 17.44 3.92
CA ALA A 19 -5.03 16.18 3.65
C ALA A 19 -6.05 15.05 3.45
N GLY A 20 -7.14 15.03 4.23
CA GLY A 20 -8.21 14.06 4.10
C GLY A 20 -8.97 14.19 2.79
N ASP A 21 -9.24 15.42 2.33
CA ASP A 21 -9.88 15.64 1.03
C ASP A 21 -8.98 15.25 -0.13
N THR A 22 -7.70 15.59 -0.03
CA THR A 22 -6.67 15.19 -0.98
C THR A 22 -6.55 13.66 -1.05
N HIS A 23 -6.56 12.98 0.10
CA HIS A 23 -6.51 11.52 0.18
C HIS A 23 -7.74 10.87 -0.47
N ARG A 24 -8.95 11.31 -0.09
CA ARG A 24 -10.20 10.77 -0.67
C ARG A 24 -10.22 10.92 -2.19
N THR A 25 -9.81 12.07 -2.72
CA THR A 25 -9.70 12.30 -4.17
C THR A 25 -8.72 11.33 -4.83
N ARG A 26 -7.55 11.09 -4.23
CA ARG A 26 -6.55 10.14 -4.74
C ARG A 26 -7.03 8.70 -4.68
N ARG A 27 -7.68 8.32 -3.59
CA ARG A 27 -8.29 7.01 -3.38
C ARG A 27 -9.35 6.72 -4.43
N ASP A 28 -10.28 7.65 -4.66
CA ASP A 28 -11.34 7.47 -5.66
C ASP A 28 -10.76 7.36 -7.08
N ALA A 29 -9.73 8.14 -7.39
CA ALA A 29 -9.01 8.03 -8.65
C ALA A 29 -8.24 6.70 -8.79
N ALA A 30 -7.69 6.17 -7.70
CA ALA A 30 -7.03 4.85 -7.70
C ALA A 30 -8.05 3.71 -7.89
N GLN A 31 -9.18 3.77 -7.17
CA GLN A 31 -10.29 2.83 -7.29
C GLN A 31 -10.79 2.76 -8.75
N ALA A 32 -11.05 3.90 -9.38
CA ALA A 32 -11.50 3.97 -10.76
C ALA A 32 -10.48 3.38 -11.75
N ARG A 33 -9.19 3.70 -11.58
CA ARG A 33 -8.12 3.17 -12.43
C ARG A 33 -7.94 1.66 -12.29
N LEU A 34 -8.05 1.14 -11.08
CA LEU A 34 -7.97 -0.31 -10.83
C LEU A 34 -9.15 -1.05 -11.44
N ALA A 35 -10.36 -0.50 -11.28
CA ALA A 35 -11.57 -1.06 -11.90
C ALA A 35 -11.43 -1.12 -13.43
N GLU A 36 -10.98 -0.02 -14.05
CA GLU A 36 -10.73 0.04 -15.50
C GLU A 36 -9.66 -0.95 -15.94
N ALA A 37 -8.50 -0.97 -15.26
CA ALA A 37 -7.38 -1.83 -15.63
C ALA A 37 -7.68 -3.33 -15.49
N ALA A 38 -8.49 -3.70 -14.49
CA ALA A 38 -8.90 -5.08 -14.28
C ALA A 38 -10.11 -5.51 -15.11
N GLY A 39 -10.90 -4.55 -15.61
CA GLY A 39 -12.22 -4.85 -16.19
C GLY A 39 -13.22 -5.39 -15.16
N GLU A 40 -13.03 -5.05 -13.88
CA GLU A 40 -13.83 -5.51 -12.74
C GLU A 40 -14.34 -4.33 -11.91
N LEU A 41 -15.35 -4.57 -11.06
CA LEU A 41 -15.70 -3.59 -10.03
C LEU A 41 -14.58 -3.50 -8.99
N CYS A 42 -14.49 -2.37 -8.30
CA CYS A 42 -13.51 -2.15 -7.26
C CYS A 42 -14.22 -1.59 -6.03
N ASP A 43 -14.29 -2.37 -4.96
CA ASP A 43 -14.85 -1.95 -3.68
C ASP A 43 -13.75 -1.43 -2.77
N VAL A 44 -14.08 -0.54 -1.84
CA VAL A 44 -13.11 0.04 -0.89
C VAL A 44 -13.43 -0.44 0.53
N LEU A 45 -12.40 -0.86 1.26
CA LEU A 45 -12.46 -1.23 2.67
C LEU A 45 -11.34 -0.52 3.43
N ARG A 46 -11.59 -0.02 4.65
CA ARG A 46 -10.50 0.47 5.51
C ARG A 46 -9.69 -0.68 6.07
N PHE A 47 -8.40 -0.45 6.35
CA PHE A 47 -7.49 -1.48 6.83
C PHE A 47 -7.93 -2.13 8.15
N ASP A 48 -8.53 -1.36 9.06
CA ASP A 48 -9.00 -1.78 10.39
C ASP A 48 -10.30 -2.59 10.34
N ASP A 49 -11.02 -2.52 9.22
CA ASP A 49 -12.20 -3.31 8.92
C ASP A 49 -11.87 -4.68 8.28
N VAL A 50 -10.60 -4.93 7.95
CA VAL A 50 -10.16 -6.16 7.27
C VAL A 50 -10.03 -7.31 8.27
N THR A 51 -10.75 -8.40 8.01
CA THR A 51 -10.57 -9.70 8.67
C THR A 51 -10.67 -10.82 7.63
N ILE A 52 -10.06 -11.98 7.92
CA ILE A 52 -10.12 -13.15 7.03
C ILE A 52 -11.58 -13.54 6.72
N ASP A 53 -12.44 -13.54 7.72
CA ASP A 53 -13.85 -13.92 7.54
C ASP A 53 -14.60 -12.91 6.67
N ARG A 54 -14.29 -11.61 6.80
CA ARG A 54 -14.87 -10.58 5.94
C ARG A 54 -14.38 -10.74 4.50
N ILE A 55 -13.10 -11.02 4.27
CA ILE A 55 -12.59 -11.27 2.92
C ILE A 55 -13.23 -12.51 2.30
N ARG A 56 -13.37 -13.61 3.06
CA ARG A 56 -14.06 -14.82 2.60
C ARG A 56 -15.53 -14.55 2.26
N SER A 57 -16.22 -13.73 3.06
CA SER A 57 -17.61 -13.36 2.82
C SER A 57 -17.79 -12.47 1.59
N LEU A 58 -16.87 -11.52 1.36
CA LEU A 58 -16.91 -10.64 0.19
C LEU A 58 -16.49 -11.37 -1.09
N ALA A 59 -15.65 -12.41 -0.95
CA ALA A 59 -15.11 -13.22 -2.04
C ALA A 59 -14.55 -12.38 -3.21
N PRO A 60 -13.65 -11.40 -2.95
CA PRO A 60 -13.05 -10.62 -4.02
C PRO A 60 -12.14 -11.50 -4.89
N SER A 61 -11.90 -11.10 -6.14
CA SER A 61 -10.95 -11.75 -7.03
C SER A 61 -9.49 -11.48 -6.64
N ALA A 62 -9.23 -10.30 -6.07
CA ALA A 62 -7.93 -9.88 -5.57
C ALA A 62 -8.06 -8.76 -4.53
N MET A 63 -6.99 -8.52 -3.77
CA MET A 63 -6.84 -7.38 -2.87
C MET A 63 -5.72 -6.47 -3.33
N VAL A 64 -5.96 -5.16 -3.29
CA VAL A 64 -4.94 -4.13 -3.52
C VAL A 64 -4.82 -3.29 -2.25
N ILE A 65 -3.67 -3.36 -1.59
CA ILE A 65 -3.41 -2.61 -0.35
C ILE A 65 -2.71 -1.30 -0.73
N SER A 66 -3.32 -0.17 -0.36
CA SER A 66 -2.82 1.15 -0.70
C SER A 66 -1.49 1.48 -0.01
N GLY A 67 -0.89 2.57 -0.46
CA GLY A 67 0.10 3.27 0.36
C GLY A 67 -0.57 4.06 1.48
N ASN A 68 0.27 4.65 2.33
CA ASN A 68 -0.10 5.56 3.40
C ASN A 68 0.75 6.82 3.35
N THR A 69 0.21 7.92 3.88
CA THR A 69 0.93 9.17 4.09
C THR A 69 1.46 9.26 5.51
N ALA A 70 0.70 8.76 6.49
CA ALA A 70 1.11 8.75 7.90
C ALA A 70 2.33 7.85 8.13
N ASP A 71 3.18 8.23 9.09
CA ASP A 71 4.33 7.41 9.48
C ASP A 71 3.85 6.16 10.24
N TRP A 72 4.54 5.03 10.10
CA TRP A 72 4.19 3.79 10.80
C TRP A 72 4.19 3.92 12.32
N SER A 73 4.97 4.84 12.89
CA SER A 73 4.94 5.15 14.32
C SER A 73 3.62 5.76 14.81
N GLU A 74 2.76 6.21 13.89
CA GLU A 74 1.45 6.77 14.22
C GLU A 74 0.36 5.70 14.33
N TYR A 75 0.58 4.52 13.75
CA TYR A 75 -0.41 3.43 13.75
C TYR A 75 -0.40 2.67 15.07
N ASP A 76 -1.59 2.34 15.57
CA ASP A 76 -1.72 1.29 16.59
C ASP A 76 -1.55 -0.08 15.92
N VAL A 77 -0.56 -0.87 16.38
CA VAL A 77 -0.31 -2.22 15.88
C VAL A 77 -1.54 -3.11 16.01
N ALA A 78 -2.40 -2.88 17.02
CA ALA A 78 -3.60 -3.67 17.23
C ALA A 78 -4.63 -3.49 16.09
N THR A 79 -4.73 -2.30 15.50
CA THR A 79 -5.70 -2.03 14.41
C THR A 79 -5.26 -2.64 13.09
N LEU A 80 -3.97 -2.96 12.94
CA LEU A 80 -3.42 -3.64 11.75
C LEU A 80 -3.51 -5.17 11.84
N ALA A 81 -3.82 -5.75 13.00
CA ALA A 81 -3.70 -7.19 13.24
C ALA A 81 -4.54 -8.03 12.26
N GLY A 82 -5.79 -7.63 12.01
CA GLY A 82 -6.68 -8.34 11.08
C GLY A 82 -6.20 -8.31 9.64
N LEU A 83 -5.62 -7.17 9.20
CA LEU A 83 -5.00 -7.05 7.89
C LEU A 83 -3.72 -7.91 7.79
N VAL A 84 -2.87 -7.89 8.81
CA VAL A 84 -1.64 -8.71 8.85
C VAL A 84 -1.96 -10.20 8.77
N GLU A 85 -2.93 -10.67 9.56
CA GLU A 85 -3.37 -12.07 9.52
C GLU A 85 -3.92 -12.44 8.13
N THR A 86 -4.69 -11.54 7.51
CA THR A 86 -5.23 -11.72 6.17
C THR A 86 -4.15 -11.79 5.11
N ILE A 87 -3.11 -10.94 5.20
CA ILE A 87 -1.95 -10.98 4.32
C ILE A 87 -1.24 -12.33 4.43
N GLN A 88 -0.98 -12.79 5.65
CA GLN A 88 -0.28 -14.06 5.89
C GLN A 88 -1.06 -15.27 5.37
N ALA A 89 -2.40 -15.25 5.52
CA ALA A 89 -3.26 -16.31 5.03
C ALA A 89 -3.44 -16.31 3.50
N ALA A 90 -3.20 -15.17 2.85
CA ALA A 90 -3.31 -14.95 1.40
C ALA A 90 -4.52 -15.67 0.75
N PRO A 91 -5.77 -15.42 1.22
CA PRO A 91 -6.95 -16.12 0.72
C PRO A 91 -7.27 -15.80 -0.76
N VAL A 92 -6.72 -14.70 -1.26
CA VAL A 92 -6.81 -14.20 -2.65
C VAL A 92 -5.46 -13.59 -3.03
N PRO A 93 -5.15 -13.36 -4.32
CA PRO A 93 -3.97 -12.61 -4.74
C PRO A 93 -3.92 -11.21 -4.12
N ILE A 94 -2.75 -10.78 -3.64
CA ILE A 94 -2.55 -9.49 -2.97
C ILE A 94 -1.49 -8.68 -3.73
N LEU A 95 -1.83 -7.43 -4.04
CA LEU A 95 -0.92 -6.40 -4.53
C LEU A 95 -0.73 -5.32 -3.47
N GLY A 96 0.48 -5.12 -2.98
CA GLY A 96 0.81 -4.03 -2.06
C GLY A 96 1.49 -2.85 -2.76
N ILE A 97 1.05 -1.62 -2.47
CA ILE A 97 1.62 -0.39 -3.03
C ILE A 97 2.24 0.43 -1.90
N CYS A 98 3.52 0.83 -2.02
CA CYS A 98 4.22 1.65 -1.03
C CYS A 98 4.11 1.06 0.40
N GLY A 99 3.32 1.66 1.30
CA GLY A 99 2.98 1.11 2.61
C GLY A 99 2.45 -0.30 2.59
N GLY A 100 1.52 -0.62 1.67
CA GLY A 100 1.02 -1.98 1.50
C GLY A 100 2.14 -2.98 1.18
N HIS A 101 3.14 -2.58 0.37
CA HIS A 101 4.30 -3.44 0.09
C HIS A 101 5.17 -3.65 1.33
N GLN A 102 5.42 -2.59 2.10
CA GLN A 102 6.17 -2.65 3.35
C GLN A 102 5.47 -3.56 4.37
N LEU A 103 4.14 -3.44 4.49
CA LEU A 103 3.33 -4.24 5.39
C LEU A 103 3.33 -5.72 5.02
N ILE A 104 3.27 -6.05 3.73
CA ILE A 104 3.42 -7.44 3.25
C ILE A 104 4.78 -7.99 3.67
N GLY A 105 5.87 -7.25 3.42
CA GLY A 105 7.20 -7.65 3.87
C GLY A 105 7.25 -7.90 5.37
N GLN A 106 6.76 -6.94 6.16
CA GLN A 106 6.75 -7.02 7.62
C GLN A 106 5.91 -8.19 8.15
N ALA A 107 4.75 -8.47 7.54
CA ALA A 107 3.90 -9.60 7.88
C ALA A 107 4.64 -10.95 7.72
N HIS A 108 5.62 -11.02 6.82
CA HIS A 108 6.48 -12.18 6.60
C HIS A 108 7.87 -12.04 7.23
N GLY A 109 8.06 -11.13 8.19
CA GLY A 109 9.29 -10.99 8.96
C GLY A 109 10.40 -10.17 8.31
N ALA A 110 10.14 -9.51 7.17
CA ALA A 110 11.08 -8.57 6.60
C ALA A 110 11.13 -7.26 7.40
N THR A 111 12.28 -6.59 7.36
CA THR A 111 12.45 -5.25 7.90
C THR A 111 12.48 -4.23 6.77
N TRP A 112 11.88 -3.07 6.97
CA TRP A 112 11.98 -1.93 6.06
C TRP A 112 12.63 -0.74 6.77
N GLY A 113 13.18 0.18 5.99
CA GLY A 113 13.83 1.37 6.51
C GLY A 113 14.45 2.21 5.40
N PRO A 114 15.09 3.34 5.74
CA PRO A 114 15.78 4.17 4.77
C PRO A 114 16.86 3.38 4.02
N LEU A 115 17.08 3.73 2.75
CA LEU A 115 18.15 3.14 1.92
C LEU A 115 19.56 3.42 2.48
N GLY A 116 19.71 4.30 3.46
CA GLY A 116 20.98 4.74 4.06
C GLY A 116 21.42 6.13 3.60
N PRO A 117 22.54 6.64 4.12
CA PRO A 117 23.04 7.97 3.77
C PRO A 117 23.54 8.04 2.33
N VAL A 118 23.43 9.22 1.72
CA VAL A 118 24.07 9.54 0.43
C VAL A 118 25.54 9.15 0.50
N LEU A 119 26.02 8.47 -0.54
CA LEU A 119 27.42 8.01 -0.61
C LEU A 119 28.36 9.20 -0.76
N ASP A 120 29.58 9.08 -0.24
CA ASP A 120 30.61 10.11 -0.39
C ASP A 120 30.81 10.46 -1.86
N GLY A 121 30.70 11.75 -2.17
CA GLY A 121 30.82 12.28 -3.53
C GLY A 121 29.57 12.14 -4.43
N ALA A 122 28.48 11.51 -3.95
CA ALA A 122 27.22 11.45 -4.67
C ALA A 122 26.33 12.69 -4.40
N THR A 123 25.59 13.14 -5.41
CA THR A 123 24.64 14.26 -5.28
C THR A 123 23.30 13.74 -4.74
N ASP A 124 22.73 14.42 -3.73
CA ASP A 124 21.35 14.16 -3.31
C ASP A 124 20.37 14.60 -4.42
N PRO A 125 19.63 13.66 -5.04
CA PRO A 125 18.76 13.99 -6.15
C PRO A 125 17.54 14.85 -5.74
N HIS A 126 17.13 14.85 -4.48
CA HIS A 126 15.98 15.60 -3.98
C HIS A 126 16.19 16.09 -2.54
N PRO A 127 17.00 17.13 -2.32
CA PRO A 127 17.44 17.54 -0.99
C PRO A 127 16.32 18.05 -0.06
N HIS A 128 15.13 18.34 -0.59
CA HIS A 128 13.96 18.76 0.21
C HIS A 128 13.06 17.61 0.68
N PHE A 129 13.36 16.37 0.30
CA PHE A 129 12.59 15.18 0.68
C PHE A 129 13.57 14.17 1.27
N ALA A 130 13.44 13.79 2.54
CA ALA A 130 14.41 12.91 3.21
C ALA A 130 15.89 13.36 2.98
N PRO A 131 16.29 14.56 3.42
CA PRO A 131 17.59 15.15 3.09
C PRO A 131 18.77 14.27 3.53
N GLY A 132 19.75 14.10 2.65
CA GLY A 132 20.98 13.34 2.97
C GLY A 132 20.81 11.82 2.95
N LEU A 133 19.62 11.31 2.63
CA LEU A 133 19.36 9.90 2.41
C LEU A 133 19.44 9.55 0.91
N ARG A 134 19.90 8.34 0.61
CA ARG A 134 19.84 7.77 -0.75
C ARG A 134 18.40 7.64 -1.20
N LYS A 135 18.20 7.85 -2.50
CA LYS A 135 16.90 7.83 -3.17
C LYS A 135 17.07 7.14 -4.51
N GLU A 136 16.13 6.27 -4.83
CA GLU A 136 15.99 5.72 -6.18
C GLU A 136 14.99 6.57 -6.94
N ARG A 137 15.33 6.94 -8.17
CA ARG A 137 14.45 7.71 -9.07
C ARG A 137 14.49 7.13 -10.46
N GLY A 138 13.35 7.22 -11.14
CA GLY A 138 13.16 6.67 -12.47
C GLY A 138 12.50 5.30 -12.41
N PHE A 139 12.47 4.64 -13.56
CA PHE A 139 11.89 3.32 -13.71
C PHE A 139 13.02 2.32 -13.92
N LEU A 140 12.95 1.19 -13.23
CA LEU A 140 13.74 0.03 -13.59
C LEU A 140 12.94 -0.74 -14.67
N PRO A 141 13.43 -0.83 -15.92
CA PRO A 141 12.77 -1.69 -16.89
C PRO A 141 12.79 -3.13 -16.38
N ILE A 142 11.64 -3.79 -16.47
CA ILE A 142 11.50 -5.21 -16.15
C ILE A 142 11.19 -5.96 -17.43
N ASP A 143 11.78 -7.14 -17.58
CA ASP A 143 11.41 -8.07 -18.63
C ASP A 143 10.18 -8.85 -18.16
N VAL A 144 9.06 -8.65 -18.86
CA VAL A 144 7.83 -9.39 -18.57
C VAL A 144 7.97 -10.79 -19.12
N ASP A 145 8.15 -11.77 -18.24
CA ASP A 145 8.04 -13.16 -18.60
C ASP A 145 6.58 -13.52 -18.87
N ARG A 146 6.21 -13.58 -20.15
CA ARG A 146 4.86 -13.95 -20.59
C ARG A 146 4.56 -15.45 -20.45
N SER A 147 5.53 -16.25 -20.00
CA SER A 147 5.34 -17.68 -19.75
C SER A 147 4.96 -18.01 -18.31
N SER A 148 5.03 -17.03 -17.40
CA SER A 148 4.50 -17.17 -16.05
C SER A 148 2.97 -17.28 -16.09
N PRO A 149 2.38 -18.32 -15.47
CA PRO A 149 0.95 -18.67 -15.59
C PRO A 149 0.00 -17.65 -14.97
#